data_AF-A0A652KES8-F1
#
_entry.id   AF-A0A652KES8-F1
#
_cell.length_a   1.000
_cell.length_b   1.000
_cell.length_c   1.000
_cell.angle_alpha   90.00
_cell.angle_beta   90.00
_cell.angle_gamma   90.00
#
_symmetry.space_group_name_H-M   'P 1'
#
loop_
_entity.id
_entity.type
_entity.pdbx_description
1 polymer ?
#
loop_
_entity_poly.entity_id
_entity_poly.type
_entity_poly.pdbx_seq_one_letter_code
_entity_poly.pdbx_strand_id
1 'polypeptide(L)'
;MPEPADGRHLDPTPNGPAVPVPERGAWLRHGISRNGGPLVEDRVVVWLQTGPHFADSRGFAGRTTFDGTQVRFHHLTGEPGEDIGTFTPEGADLVERGTNTDGSTFLEIWKPLPVDDLESGSWPGPDYHVVRVGGHLVHVDSRSGTYWRM
;
A
#
# COMPACT_ATOMS: atom_id res chain seq x y z
N MET A 1 37.44 -2.13 -35.59
CA MET A 1 36.23 -1.35 -35.27
C MET A 1 35.20 -2.31 -34.70
N PRO A 2 35.00 -2.41 -33.39
CA PRO A 2 33.93 -3.21 -32.81
C PRO A 2 32.61 -2.42 -32.75
N GLU A 3 31.50 -3.11 -32.97
CA GLU A 3 30.12 -2.59 -32.92
C GLU A 3 29.76 -2.05 -31.53
N PRO A 4 28.86 -1.04 -31.43
CA PRO A 4 28.42 -0.53 -30.14
C PRO A 4 27.45 -1.52 -29.48
N ALA A 5 27.71 -1.86 -28.21
CA ALA A 5 26.79 -2.60 -27.37
C ALA A 5 25.52 -1.78 -27.17
N ASP A 6 24.39 -2.34 -27.61
CA ASP A 6 23.07 -1.76 -27.51
C ASP A 6 22.68 -1.67 -26.02
N GLY A 7 22.73 -0.45 -25.49
CA GLY A 7 22.33 -0.11 -24.14
C GLY A 7 20.82 -0.28 -24.00
N ARG A 8 20.38 -1.45 -23.52
CA ARG A 8 19.02 -1.61 -23.02
C ARG A 8 18.90 -0.91 -21.68
N HIS A 9 18.72 0.41 -21.75
CA HIS A 9 18.09 1.20 -20.72
C HIS A 9 16.70 0.60 -20.50
N LEU A 10 16.46 -0.03 -19.35
CA LEU A 10 15.13 -0.43 -18.94
C LEU A 10 14.37 0.87 -18.62
N ASP A 11 13.74 1.47 -19.62
CA ASP A 11 12.77 2.53 -19.38
C ASP A 11 11.62 1.92 -18.54
N PRO A 12 11.32 2.46 -17.35
CA PRO A 12 10.20 1.98 -16.56
C PRO A 12 8.94 2.65 -17.11
N THR A 13 8.43 2.20 -18.25
CA THR A 13 7.04 2.51 -18.60
C THR A 13 6.13 1.82 -17.59
N PRO A 14 5.19 2.55 -16.93
CA PRO A 14 4.19 1.92 -16.09
C PRO A 14 3.31 1.04 -16.98
N ASN A 15 3.40 -0.27 -16.82
CA ASN A 15 2.57 -1.19 -17.58
C ASN A 15 1.16 -1.21 -16.98
N GLY A 16 0.31 -0.28 -17.42
CA GLY A 16 -1.14 -0.34 -17.23
C GLY A 16 -1.77 0.99 -16.78
N PRO A 17 -3.09 1.16 -17.02
CA PRO A 17 -3.84 2.29 -16.49
C PRO A 17 -3.92 2.21 -14.96
N ALA A 18 -3.96 3.37 -14.30
CA ALA A 18 -4.23 3.48 -12.87
C ALA A 18 -5.56 2.80 -12.51
N VAL A 19 -5.59 2.07 -11.40
CA VAL A 19 -6.81 1.44 -10.87
C VAL A 19 -7.14 1.96 -9.47
N PRO A 20 -8.42 1.99 -9.07
CA PRO A 20 -8.77 2.18 -7.67
C PRO A 20 -8.24 1.00 -6.84
N VAL A 21 -8.02 1.24 -5.56
CA VAL A 21 -7.78 0.16 -4.60
C VAL A 21 -9.00 -0.76 -4.53
N PRO A 22 -8.84 -2.10 -4.51
CA PRO A 22 -9.96 -3.01 -4.29
C PRO A 22 -10.72 -2.71 -3.00
N GLU A 23 -12.06 -2.68 -3.06
CA GLU A 23 -12.90 -2.30 -1.90
C GLU A 23 -12.68 -3.18 -0.67
N ARG A 24 -12.19 -4.41 -0.83
CA ARG A 24 -11.86 -5.31 0.26
C ARG A 24 -10.60 -6.10 -0.06
N GLY A 25 -9.65 -6.12 0.86
CA GLY A 25 -8.49 -7.01 0.75
C GLY A 25 -7.47 -6.84 1.86
N ALA A 26 -6.53 -7.77 1.88
CA ALA A 26 -5.39 -7.78 2.78
C ALA A 26 -4.13 -8.01 1.93
N TRP A 27 -3.09 -7.22 2.17
CA TRP A 27 -1.84 -7.32 1.42
C TRP A 27 -0.64 -7.28 2.34
N LEU A 28 0.34 -8.12 2.04
CA LEU A 28 1.68 -8.08 2.61
C LEU A 28 2.57 -7.27 1.67
N ARG A 29 3.29 -6.29 2.19
CA ARG A 29 4.30 -5.61 1.39
C ARG A 29 5.47 -6.54 1.16
N HIS A 30 5.71 -6.87 -0.10
CA HIS A 30 6.85 -7.68 -0.51
C HIS A 30 8.15 -6.88 -0.47
N GLY A 31 8.07 -5.58 -0.72
CA GLY A 31 9.23 -4.72 -0.80
C GLY A 31 8.87 -3.27 -1.11
N ILE A 32 9.77 -2.38 -0.74
CA ILE A 32 9.75 -0.97 -1.11
C ILE A 32 11.08 -0.57 -1.74
N SER A 33 10.99 0.11 -2.88
CA SER A 33 12.11 0.79 -3.52
C SER A 33 11.93 2.28 -3.32
N ARG A 34 13.02 2.98 -2.98
CA ARG A 34 13.07 4.44 -2.85
C ARG A 34 14.02 4.98 -3.91
N ASN A 35 13.59 5.98 -4.67
CA ASN A 35 14.39 6.65 -5.69
C ASN A 35 15.03 5.69 -6.72
N GLY A 36 14.32 4.62 -7.10
CA GLY A 36 14.83 3.59 -8.01
C GLY A 36 15.90 2.66 -7.41
N GLY A 37 16.11 2.72 -6.09
CA GLY A 37 16.99 1.83 -5.35
C GLY A 37 16.49 0.38 -5.29
N PRO A 38 17.21 -0.51 -4.57
CA PRO A 38 16.81 -1.90 -4.43
C PRO A 38 15.44 -2.01 -3.75
N LEU A 39 14.67 -3.01 -4.17
CA LEU A 39 13.41 -3.38 -3.54
C LEU A 39 13.73 -4.16 -2.26
N VAL A 40 13.56 -3.52 -1.09
CA VAL A 40 13.90 -4.10 0.21
C VAL A 40 12.73 -3.94 1.19
N GLU A 41 12.60 -4.90 2.10
CA GLU A 41 11.71 -4.80 3.26
C GLU A 41 12.39 -5.52 4.42
N ASP A 42 12.49 -4.88 5.57
CA ASP A 42 13.19 -5.38 6.75
C ASP A 42 12.24 -5.90 7.83
N ARG A 43 10.92 -5.72 7.63
CA ARG A 43 9.87 -6.11 8.57
C ARG A 43 8.59 -6.53 7.88
N VAL A 44 7.71 -7.20 8.63
CA VAL A 44 6.38 -7.55 8.12
C VAL A 44 5.51 -6.30 8.12
N VAL A 45 5.08 -5.87 6.93
CA VAL A 45 4.14 -4.76 6.74
C VAL A 45 2.87 -5.27 6.08
N VAL A 46 1.74 -5.10 6.77
CA VAL A 46 0.42 -5.52 6.29
C VAL A 46 -0.49 -4.32 6.17
N TRP A 47 -1.14 -4.23 5.03
CA TRP A 47 -2.18 -3.25 4.74
C TRP A 47 -3.52 -3.94 4.55
N LEU A 48 -4.56 -3.42 5.17
CA LEU A 48 -5.94 -3.89 5.06
C LEU A 48 -6.83 -2.78 4.49
N GLN A 49 -7.76 -3.14 3.60
CA GLN A 49 -8.79 -2.26 3.05
C GLN A 49 -10.18 -2.86 3.25
N THR A 50 -11.14 -2.05 3.68
CA THR A 50 -12.58 -2.39 3.72
C THR A 50 -13.45 -1.16 3.41
N GLY A 51 -14.17 -1.22 2.29
CA GLY A 51 -14.83 -0.05 1.69
C GLY A 51 -13.83 1.09 1.50
N PRO A 52 -14.12 2.32 1.96
CA PRO A 52 -13.20 3.44 1.87
C PRO A 52 -12.18 3.50 3.00
N HIS A 53 -12.14 2.53 3.93
CA HIS A 53 -11.29 2.58 5.11
C HIS A 53 -10.09 1.65 4.99
N PHE A 54 -8.98 2.07 5.56
CA PHE A 54 -7.75 1.27 5.56
C PHE A 54 -7.00 1.37 6.88
N ALA A 55 -6.13 0.38 7.12
CA ALA A 55 -5.10 0.46 8.15
C ALA A 55 -3.81 -0.23 7.66
N ASP A 56 -2.67 0.39 7.96
CA ASP A 56 -1.33 -0.11 7.69
C ASP A 56 -0.61 -0.40 9.01
N SER A 57 0.00 -1.59 9.11
CA SER A 57 0.67 -2.05 10.32
C SER A 57 1.91 -1.24 10.70
N ARG A 58 2.37 -0.31 9.86
CA ARG A 58 3.40 0.69 10.21
C ARG A 58 2.90 1.71 11.24
N GLY A 59 1.60 1.88 11.39
CA GLY A 59 1.00 2.73 12.42
C GLY A 59 0.23 3.92 11.90
N PHE A 60 -0.50 3.75 10.80
CA PHE A 60 -1.44 4.75 10.32
C PHE A 60 -2.68 4.09 9.71
N ALA A 61 -3.82 4.74 9.89
CA ALA A 61 -5.10 4.29 9.38
C ALA A 61 -5.96 5.49 8.99
N GLY A 62 -6.94 5.26 8.12
CA GLY A 62 -7.85 6.32 7.71
C GLY A 62 -8.67 5.96 6.48
N ARG A 63 -8.71 6.88 5.51
CA ARG A 63 -9.59 6.78 4.35
C ARG A 63 -8.84 6.80 3.02
N THR A 64 -9.32 6.00 2.09
CA THR A 64 -8.82 5.91 0.72
C THR A 64 -9.79 6.64 -0.21
N THR A 65 -9.26 7.46 -1.11
CA THR A 65 -10.01 8.11 -2.20
C THR A 65 -9.31 7.86 -3.53
N PHE A 66 -10.07 7.78 -4.62
CA PHE A 66 -9.55 7.66 -5.98
C PHE A 66 -10.21 8.71 -6.86
N ASP A 67 -9.42 9.54 -7.53
CA ASP A 67 -9.92 10.63 -8.38
C ASP A 67 -10.09 10.26 -9.87
N GLY A 68 -9.86 8.99 -10.20
CA GLY A 68 -9.82 8.49 -11.58
C GLY A 68 -8.40 8.29 -12.11
N THR A 69 -7.39 8.86 -11.44
CA THR A 69 -5.98 8.79 -11.85
C THR A 69 -5.04 8.41 -10.71
N GLN A 70 -5.30 8.90 -9.50
CA GLN A 70 -4.46 8.67 -8.34
C GLN A 70 -5.31 8.22 -7.15
N VAL A 71 -4.72 7.32 -6.38
CA VAL A 71 -5.18 6.92 -5.06
C VAL A 71 -4.55 7.86 -4.05
N ARG A 72 -5.34 8.27 -3.06
CA ARG A 72 -4.91 9.10 -1.94
C ARG A 72 -5.35 8.46 -0.63
N PHE A 73 -4.39 8.29 0.28
CA PHE A 73 -4.59 7.79 1.62
C PHE A 73 -4.53 8.95 2.61
N HIS A 74 -5.66 9.22 3.25
CA HIS A 74 -5.80 10.27 4.26
C HIS A 74 -5.56 9.64 5.63
N HIS A 75 -4.48 9.99 6.33
CA HIS A 75 -4.19 9.42 7.64
C HIS A 75 -5.04 10.16 8.69
N LEU A 76 -5.96 9.43 9.32
CA LEU A 76 -6.87 9.96 10.33
C LEU A 76 -6.50 9.51 11.74
N THR A 77 -5.70 8.45 11.88
CA THR A 77 -5.25 7.91 13.16
C THR A 77 -3.81 7.40 13.02
N GLY A 78 -3.00 7.58 14.06
CA GLY A 78 -1.59 7.20 14.07
C GLY A 78 -0.70 8.30 13.49
N GLU A 79 0.27 7.92 12.65
CA GLU A 79 1.18 8.85 12.00
C GLU A 79 0.42 9.81 11.06
N PRO A 80 0.47 11.14 11.30
CA PRO A 80 -0.23 12.10 10.45
C PRO A 80 0.45 12.19 9.08
N GLY A 81 -0.36 12.27 8.03
CA GLY A 81 0.18 12.31 6.68
C GLY A 81 -0.89 12.12 5.61
N GLU A 82 -0.43 12.23 4.37
CA GLU A 82 -1.18 11.89 3.19
C GLU A 82 -0.23 11.26 2.19
N ASP A 83 -0.57 10.05 1.73
CA ASP A 83 0.16 9.37 0.68
C ASP A 83 -0.65 9.42 -0.61
N ILE A 84 0.01 9.78 -1.72
CA ILE A 84 -0.59 9.82 -3.06
C ILE A 84 0.21 8.91 -3.98
N GLY A 85 -0.49 8.00 -4.64
CA GLY A 85 0.12 7.02 -5.53
C GLY A 85 -0.79 6.59 -6.66
N THR A 86 -0.20 5.91 -7.62
CA THR A 86 -0.91 5.21 -8.69
C THR A 86 -0.75 3.72 -8.47
N PHE A 87 -1.86 3.00 -8.44
CA PHE A 87 -1.87 1.54 -8.39
C PHE A 87 -2.01 0.96 -9.80
N THR A 88 -1.22 -0.06 -10.08
CA THR A 88 -1.33 -0.89 -11.27
C THR A 88 -1.32 -2.37 -10.87
N PRO A 89 -2.24 -3.20 -11.41
CA PRO A 89 -2.19 -4.64 -11.19
C PRO A 89 -1.03 -5.25 -11.99
N GLU A 90 -0.19 -6.06 -11.35
CA GLU A 90 0.87 -6.84 -12.00
C GLU A 90 0.71 -8.32 -11.61
N GLY A 91 0.02 -9.07 -12.46
CA GLY A 91 -0.37 -10.45 -12.13
C GLY A 91 -1.39 -10.46 -10.98
N ALA A 92 -1.06 -11.14 -9.88
CA ALA A 92 -1.86 -11.12 -8.66
C ALA A 92 -1.48 -9.96 -7.71
N ASP A 93 -0.36 -9.30 -7.96
CA ASP A 93 0.20 -8.29 -7.06
C ASP A 93 -0.37 -6.91 -7.41
N LEU A 94 -0.42 -6.04 -6.42
CA LEU A 94 -0.68 -4.61 -6.59
C LEU A 94 0.64 -3.87 -6.50
N VAL A 95 0.96 -3.07 -7.52
CA VAL A 95 2.15 -2.21 -7.48
C VAL A 95 1.71 -0.77 -7.35
N GLU A 96 2.20 -0.13 -6.30
CA GLU A 96 2.00 1.28 -6.04
C GLU A 96 3.24 2.06 -6.42
N ARG A 97 3.04 3.20 -7.09
CA ARG A 97 4.12 4.16 -7.39
C ARG A 97 3.67 5.55 -7.01
N GLY A 98 4.55 6.33 -6.42
CA GLY A 98 4.25 7.71 -6.08
C GLY A 98 5.49 8.58 -5.95
N THR A 99 5.24 9.88 -5.83
CA THR A 99 6.24 10.91 -5.62
C THR A 99 5.85 11.71 -4.38
N ASN A 100 6.72 11.71 -3.39
CA ASN A 100 6.55 12.48 -2.17
C ASN A 100 6.68 13.99 -2.46
N THR A 101 6.26 14.80 -1.50
CA THR A 101 6.31 16.28 -1.61
C THR A 101 7.73 16.84 -1.75
N ASP A 102 8.74 16.13 -1.24
CA ASP A 102 10.16 16.45 -1.39
C ASP A 102 10.75 16.04 -2.76
N GLY A 103 9.93 15.46 -3.64
CA GLY A 103 10.33 14.98 -4.96
C GLY A 103 10.94 13.57 -4.95
N SER A 104 11.13 12.95 -3.79
CA SER A 104 11.57 11.55 -3.72
C SER A 104 10.49 10.61 -4.25
N THR A 105 10.89 9.52 -4.91
CA THR A 105 9.95 8.55 -5.49
C THR A 105 9.94 7.25 -4.70
N PHE A 106 8.84 6.53 -4.81
CA PHE A 106 8.71 5.21 -4.25
C PHE A 106 8.00 4.24 -5.19
N LEU A 107 8.33 2.96 -4.99
CA LEU A 107 7.63 1.83 -5.58
C LEU A 107 7.41 0.80 -4.48
N GLU A 108 6.15 0.43 -4.23
CA GLU A 108 5.77 -0.61 -3.28
C GLU A 108 5.11 -1.77 -4.02
N ILE A 109 5.49 -3.00 -3.69
CA ILE A 109 4.84 -4.21 -4.22
C ILE A 109 4.04 -4.86 -3.10
N TRP A 110 2.75 -5.00 -3.32
CA TRP A 110 1.77 -5.52 -2.38
C TRP A 110 1.24 -6.87 -2.85
N LYS A 111 1.60 -7.92 -2.12
CA LYS A 111 1.15 -9.30 -2.40
C LYS A 111 -0.15 -9.58 -1.67
N PRO A 112 -1.19 -10.08 -2.36
CA PRO A 112 -2.45 -10.40 -1.70
C PRO A 112 -2.24 -11.52 -0.67
N LEU A 113 -2.85 -11.36 0.49
CA LEU A 113 -2.97 -12.39 1.50
C LEU A 113 -4.29 -13.15 1.30
N PRO A 114 -4.35 -14.46 1.61
CA PRO A 114 -5.60 -15.21 1.57
C PRO A 114 -6.62 -14.65 2.55
N VAL A 115 -7.80 -14.29 2.05
CA VAL A 115 -8.89 -13.75 2.86
C VAL A 115 -10.01 -14.79 2.92
N ASP A 116 -10.42 -15.12 4.15
CA ASP A 116 -11.57 -15.98 4.43
C ASP A 116 -12.89 -15.18 4.49
N ASP A 117 -13.99 -15.89 4.69
CA ASP A 117 -15.34 -15.33 4.79
C ASP A 117 -15.69 -14.78 6.18
N LEU A 118 -14.70 -14.65 7.09
CA LEU A 118 -14.96 -13.99 8.37
C LEU A 118 -15.28 -12.50 8.16
N GLU A 119 -15.92 -11.94 9.19
CA GLU A 119 -16.35 -10.55 9.19
C GLU A 119 -15.22 -9.58 8.80
N SER A 120 -15.57 -8.60 7.98
CA SER A 120 -14.68 -7.50 7.60
C SER A 120 -15.35 -6.19 7.99
N GLY A 121 -14.57 -5.23 8.46
CA GLY A 121 -15.11 -4.00 9.02
C GLY A 121 -14.04 -3.04 9.49
N SER A 122 -14.49 -1.82 9.79
CA SER A 122 -13.66 -0.71 10.21
C SER A 122 -14.31 -0.03 11.41
N TRP A 123 -13.58 0.08 12.52
CA TRP A 123 -14.04 0.64 13.78
C TRP A 123 -13.08 1.73 14.27
N PRO A 124 -13.34 3.00 13.93
CA PRO A 124 -12.61 4.12 14.51
C PRO A 124 -13.09 4.39 15.94
N GLY A 125 -12.14 4.71 16.82
CA GLY A 125 -12.37 5.26 18.15
C GLY A 125 -11.65 6.60 18.32
N PRO A 126 -11.68 7.22 19.51
CA PRO A 126 -11.05 8.52 19.74
C PRO A 126 -9.54 8.54 19.47
N ASP A 127 -8.84 7.49 19.88
CA ASP A 127 -7.36 7.39 19.81
C ASP A 127 -6.87 6.13 19.08
N TYR A 128 -7.78 5.42 18.41
CA TYR A 128 -7.45 4.17 17.72
C TYR A 128 -8.33 3.96 16.48
N HIS A 129 -7.88 3.09 15.58
CA HIS A 129 -8.66 2.61 14.45
C HIS A 129 -8.32 1.14 14.20
N VAL A 130 -9.35 0.29 14.21
CA VAL A 130 -9.23 -1.13 13.85
C VAL A 130 -9.81 -1.35 12.47
N VAL A 131 -9.07 -2.04 11.61
CA VAL A 131 -9.58 -2.60 10.35
C VAL A 131 -9.39 -4.11 10.38
N ARG A 132 -10.44 -4.84 9.99
CA ARG A 132 -10.42 -6.29 9.84
C ARG A 132 -10.86 -6.68 8.44
N VAL A 133 -10.17 -7.66 7.88
CA VAL A 133 -10.52 -8.31 6.62
C VAL A 133 -10.34 -9.82 6.78
N GLY A 134 -11.46 -10.52 6.98
CA GLY A 134 -11.43 -11.95 7.30
C GLY A 134 -10.69 -12.22 8.62
N GLY A 135 -9.78 -13.21 8.62
CA GLY A 135 -8.87 -13.48 9.74
C GLY A 135 -7.72 -12.47 9.92
N HIS A 136 -7.60 -11.41 9.11
CA HIS A 136 -6.57 -10.38 9.28
C HIS A 136 -7.11 -9.17 10.03
N LEU A 137 -6.37 -8.67 11.02
CA LEU A 137 -6.72 -7.47 11.78
C LEU A 137 -5.49 -6.56 11.94
N VAL A 138 -5.68 -5.26 11.72
CA VAL A 138 -4.71 -4.22 12.06
C VAL A 138 -5.38 -3.24 13.02
N HIS A 139 -4.73 -3.01 14.16
CA HIS A 139 -5.08 -1.96 15.12
C HIS A 139 -4.02 -0.88 15.05
N VAL A 140 -4.44 0.37 14.85
CA VAL A 140 -3.57 1.54 14.90
C VAL A 140 -3.98 2.41 16.08
N ASP A 141 -3.02 2.84 16.87
CA ASP A 141 -3.18 3.90 17.88
C ASP A 141 -2.10 4.98 17.71
N SER A 142 -2.04 5.94 18.64
CA SER A 142 -1.04 7.01 18.63
C SER A 142 0.42 6.56 18.77
N ARG A 143 0.66 5.29 19.12
CA ARG A 143 2.00 4.74 19.35
C ARG A 143 2.46 3.83 18.22
N SER A 144 1.56 3.04 17.65
CA SER A 144 1.95 1.99 16.70
C SER A 144 0.79 1.42 15.90
N GLY A 145 1.14 0.72 14.82
CA GLY A 145 0.28 -0.26 14.17
C GLY A 145 0.64 -1.66 14.62
N THR A 146 -0.36 -2.48 14.93
CA THR A 146 -0.15 -3.90 15.26
C THR A 146 -1.03 -4.76 14.38
N TYR A 147 -0.43 -5.79 13.79
CA TYR A 147 -1.10 -6.76 12.94
C TYR A 147 -1.26 -8.10 13.67
N TRP A 148 -2.44 -8.71 13.53
CA TRP A 148 -2.71 -10.09 13.94
C TRP A 148 -3.35 -10.89 12.82
N ARG A 149 -2.97 -12.16 12.77
CA ARG A 149 -3.71 -13.20 12.05
C ARG A 149 -4.44 -14.07 13.07
N MET A 150 -5.74 -14.21 12.88
CA MET A 150 -6.63 -15.05 13.68
C MET A 150 -7.01 -16.32 12.93
#